data_AF-A0A0F9SZM6-F1
#
_entry.id   AF-A0A0F9SZM6-F1
#
_cell.length_a   1.000
_cell.length_b   1.000
_cell.length_c   1.000
_cell.angle_alpha   90.00
_cell.angle_beta   90.00
_cell.angle_gamma   90.00
#
_symmetry.space_group_name_H-M   'P 1'
#
loop_
_entity.id
_entity.type
_entity.pdbx_description
1 polymer ?
#
loop_
_entity_poly.entity_id
_entity_poly.type
_entity_poly.pdbx_seq_one_letter_code
_entity_poly.pdbx_strand_id
1 'polypeptide(L)'
;MSVKVCESEQAYRELELSGKLKQAGQLYAVGIRSTAILDLLARARAWSYNIGEQVPCPPGFDRTTWNDVLDNLVFKQLGNHRCLDCGGFFRDMQRSHCYINFGKTEVIRCPTCGGTATEVIGCTEEAV
;
A
#
# COMPACT_ATOMS: atom_id res chain seq x y z
N MET A 1 -5.29 15.95 -25.07
CA MET A 1 -5.03 15.85 -23.62
C MET A 1 -4.81 14.38 -23.31
N SER A 2 -3.57 13.94 -23.13
CA SER A 2 -3.28 12.54 -22.81
C SER A 2 -3.65 12.29 -21.35
N VAL A 3 -4.71 11.52 -21.13
CA VAL A 3 -5.04 11.01 -19.80
C VAL A 3 -3.86 10.13 -19.39
N LYS A 4 -3.03 10.62 -18.47
CA LYS A 4 -2.04 9.77 -17.79
C LYS A 4 -2.86 8.84 -16.91
N VAL A 5 -3.30 7.71 -17.47
CA VAL A 5 -3.79 6.60 -16.66
C VAL A 5 -2.63 6.24 -15.75
N CYS A 6 -2.85 6.32 -14.43
CA CYS A 6 -1.81 5.99 -13.48
C CYS A 6 -1.43 4.52 -13.73
N GLU A 7 -0.15 4.20 -13.91
CA GLU A 7 0.29 2.81 -14.18
C GLU A 7 -0.24 1.82 -13.12
N SER A 8 -0.47 2.30 -11.90
CA SER A 8 -1.10 1.54 -10.81
C SER A 8 -2.59 1.21 -11.05
N GLU A 9 -3.34 2.10 -11.69
CA GLU A 9 -4.74 1.89 -12.03
C GLU A 9 -4.87 0.83 -13.13
N GLN A 10 -4.07 0.94 -14.19
CA GLN A 10 -4.06 -0.06 -15.26
C GLN A 10 -3.64 -1.44 -14.74
N ALA A 11 -2.59 -1.51 -13.92
CA ALA A 11 -2.13 -2.76 -13.33
C ALA A 11 -3.17 -3.40 -12.40
N TYR A 12 -3.89 -2.58 -11.59
CA TYR A 12 -4.97 -3.08 -10.75
C TYR A 12 -6.12 -3.64 -11.59
N ARG A 13 -6.55 -2.91 -12.62
CA ARG A 13 -7.62 -3.34 -13.55
C ARG A 13 -7.27 -4.65 -14.25
N GLU A 14 -6.03 -4.80 -14.71
CA GLU A 14 -5.58 -6.04 -15.33
C GLU A 14 -5.62 -7.24 -14.37
N LEU A 15 -5.25 -7.05 -13.10
CA LEU A 15 -5.34 -8.09 -12.08
C LEU A 15 -6.78 -8.46 -11.72
N GLU A 16 -7.67 -7.46 -11.69
CA GLU A 16 -9.08 -7.65 -11.43
C GLU A 16 -9.76 -8.40 -12.60
N LEU A 17 -9.59 -7.90 -13.83
CA LEU A 17 -10.18 -8.48 -15.04
C LEU A 17 -9.65 -9.89 -15.33
N SER A 18 -8.38 -10.16 -15.03
CA SER A 18 -7.82 -11.52 -15.17
C SER A 18 -8.28 -12.50 -14.08
N GLY A 19 -9.00 -12.03 -13.06
CA GLY A 19 -9.45 -12.85 -11.93
C GLY A 19 -8.33 -13.28 -10.97
N LYS A 20 -7.07 -12.89 -11.25
CA LYS A 20 -5.91 -13.24 -10.43
C LYS A 20 -6.04 -12.72 -9.01
N LEU A 21 -6.61 -11.53 -8.83
CA LEU A 21 -6.80 -10.94 -7.50
C LEU A 21 -7.79 -11.76 -6.65
N LYS A 22 -8.91 -12.18 -7.25
CA LYS A 22 -9.90 -13.05 -6.60
C LYS A 22 -9.29 -14.42 -6.24
N GLN A 23 -8.54 -15.00 -7.17
CA GLN A 23 -7.86 -16.28 -6.95
C GLN A 23 -6.81 -16.17 -5.83
N ALA A 24 -6.02 -15.10 -5.78
CA ALA A 24 -5.05 -14.86 -4.72
C ALA A 24 -5.71 -14.75 -3.34
N GLY A 25 -6.84 -14.02 -3.24
CA GLY A 25 -7.63 -13.95 -2.01
C GLY A 25 -8.15 -15.32 -1.57
N GLN A 26 -8.64 -16.15 -2.51
CA GLN A 26 -9.11 -17.51 -2.21
C GLN A 26 -7.96 -18.43 -1.74
N LEU A 27 -6.81 -18.38 -2.42
CA LEU A 27 -5.63 -19.14 -2.02
C LEU A 27 -5.15 -18.72 -0.62
N TYR A 28 -5.19 -17.42 -0.32
CA TYR A 28 -4.93 -16.93 1.04
C TYR A 28 -5.94 -17.48 2.04
N ALA A 29 -7.23 -17.48 1.72
CA ALA A 29 -8.26 -17.97 2.64
C ALA A 29 -8.11 -19.46 2.99
N VAL A 30 -7.62 -20.29 2.06
CA VAL A 30 -7.34 -21.72 2.31
C VAL A 30 -5.97 -21.98 2.95
N GLY A 31 -5.24 -20.94 3.37
CA GLY A 31 -3.99 -21.07 4.13
C GLY A 31 -2.71 -21.02 3.29
N ILE A 32 -2.77 -20.78 1.98
CA ILE A 32 -1.57 -20.66 1.14
C ILE A 32 -0.93 -19.29 1.36
N ARG A 33 0.37 -19.25 1.67
CA ARG A 33 1.14 -18.04 2.01
C ARG A 33 2.41 -17.88 1.16
N SER A 34 2.33 -18.18 -0.15
CA SER A 34 3.49 -17.99 -1.03
C SER A 34 3.81 -16.50 -1.18
N THR A 35 5.11 -16.17 -1.31
CA THR A 35 5.57 -14.78 -1.48
C THR A 35 4.87 -14.09 -2.64
N ALA A 36 4.69 -14.77 -3.77
CA ALA A 36 3.96 -14.24 -4.93
C ALA A 36 2.51 -13.83 -4.61
N ILE A 37 1.80 -14.59 -3.77
CA ILE A 37 0.42 -14.25 -3.36
C ILE A 37 0.44 -13.06 -2.41
N LEU A 38 1.34 -13.08 -1.42
CA LEU A 38 1.43 -12.00 -0.42
C LEU A 38 1.81 -10.67 -1.08
N ASP A 39 2.77 -10.68 -2.00
CA ASP A 39 3.21 -9.50 -2.76
C ASP A 39 2.10 -8.98 -3.67
N LEU A 40 1.37 -9.87 -4.34
CA LEU A 40 0.25 -9.47 -5.20
C LEU A 40 -0.86 -8.82 -4.39
N LEU A 41 -1.23 -9.40 -3.24
CA LEU A 41 -2.26 -8.84 -2.36
C LEU A 41 -1.82 -7.51 -1.75
N ALA A 42 -0.56 -7.39 -1.32
CA ALA A 42 -0.01 -6.13 -0.81
C ALA A 42 -0.02 -5.04 -1.89
N ARG A 43 0.42 -5.35 -3.13
CA ARG A 43 0.39 -4.40 -4.25
C ARG A 43 -1.03 -4.02 -4.64
N ALA A 44 -1.95 -4.97 -4.70
CA ALA A 44 -3.34 -4.69 -4.99
C ALA A 44 -3.97 -3.78 -3.93
N ARG A 45 -3.69 -4.02 -2.64
CA ARG A 45 -4.12 -3.13 -1.56
C ARG A 45 -3.51 -1.73 -1.70
N ALA A 46 -2.22 -1.65 -1.98
CA ALA A 46 -1.53 -0.40 -2.23
C ALA A 46 -2.16 0.41 -3.37
N TRP A 47 -2.46 -0.23 -4.51
CA TRP A 47 -3.11 0.41 -5.65
C TRP A 47 -4.56 0.80 -5.35
N SER A 48 -5.26 0.01 -4.53
CA SER A 48 -6.64 0.29 -4.11
C SER A 48 -6.78 1.69 -3.46
N TYR A 49 -5.78 2.15 -2.71
CA TYR A 49 -5.76 3.50 -2.14
C TYR A 49 -5.65 4.62 -3.19
N ASN A 50 -5.03 4.36 -4.34
CA ASN A 50 -4.89 5.35 -5.41
C ASN A 50 -6.21 5.52 -6.19
N ILE A 51 -6.95 4.43 -6.38
CA ILE A 51 -8.12 4.37 -7.26
C ILE A 51 -9.46 4.43 -6.51
N GLY A 52 -9.44 4.35 -5.18
CA GLY A 52 -10.65 4.37 -4.35
C GLY A 52 -11.48 3.08 -4.42
N GLU A 53 -10.90 1.99 -4.94
CA GLU A 53 -11.58 0.70 -5.04
C GLU A 53 -11.19 -0.22 -3.90
N GLN A 54 -11.95 -1.30 -3.70
CA GLN A 54 -11.67 -2.28 -2.66
C GLN A 54 -11.19 -3.60 -3.27
N VAL A 55 -10.13 -4.16 -2.68
CA VAL A 55 -9.69 -5.52 -3.00
C VAL A 55 -10.83 -6.52 -2.69
N PRO A 56 -11.15 -7.47 -3.59
CA PRO A 56 -12.19 -8.47 -3.34
C PRO A 56 -11.96 -9.22 -2.02
N CYS A 57 -13.02 -9.34 -1.21
CA CYS A 57 -12.98 -10.09 0.03
C CYS A 57 -13.19 -11.59 -0.25
N PRO A 58 -12.28 -12.47 0.18
CA PRO A 58 -12.48 -13.90 0.00
C PRO A 58 -13.56 -14.44 0.94
N PRO A 59 -14.19 -15.59 0.60
CA PRO A 59 -15.13 -16.26 1.49
C PRO A 59 -14.46 -16.63 2.83
N GLY A 60 -15.21 -16.48 3.93
CA GLY A 60 -14.72 -16.80 5.28
C GLY A 60 -13.98 -15.66 5.98
N PHE A 61 -13.82 -14.51 5.33
CA PHE A 61 -13.35 -13.28 5.95
C PHE A 61 -14.47 -12.25 5.98
N ASP A 62 -14.62 -11.55 7.09
CA ASP A 62 -15.35 -10.28 7.10
C ASP A 62 -14.46 -9.17 6.50
N ARG A 63 -15.11 -8.10 6.04
CA ARG A 63 -14.45 -7.00 5.34
C ARG A 63 -13.40 -6.30 6.19
N THR A 64 -13.68 -6.10 7.48
CA THR A 64 -12.79 -5.37 8.39
C THR A 64 -11.53 -6.19 8.62
N THR A 65 -11.67 -7.44 9.02
CA THR A 65 -10.54 -8.36 9.20
C THR A 65 -9.73 -8.52 7.92
N TRP A 66 -10.39 -8.55 6.76
CA TRP A 66 -9.67 -8.63 5.49
C TRP A 66 -8.84 -7.38 5.18
N ASN A 67 -9.40 -6.20 5.43
CA ASN A 67 -8.65 -4.95 5.28
C ASN A 67 -7.45 -4.91 6.23
N ASP A 68 -7.62 -5.32 7.49
CA ASP A 68 -6.51 -5.38 8.45
C ASP A 68 -5.41 -6.34 7.99
N VAL A 69 -5.79 -7.50 7.43
CA VAL A 69 -4.84 -8.44 6.83
C VAL A 69 -4.09 -7.79 5.67
N LEU A 70 -4.80 -7.12 4.76
CA LEU A 70 -4.19 -6.47 3.61
C LEU A 70 -3.27 -5.32 4.02
N ASP A 71 -3.66 -4.51 5.00
CA ASP A 71 -2.86 -3.40 5.54
C ASP A 71 -1.58 -3.94 6.20
N ASN A 72 -1.71 -5.04 6.96
CA ASN A 72 -0.56 -5.77 7.49
C ASN A 72 0.35 -6.33 6.38
N LEU A 73 -0.20 -6.77 5.25
CA LEU A 73 0.61 -7.23 4.11
C LEU A 73 1.33 -6.06 3.43
N VAL A 74 0.68 -4.92 3.27
CA VAL A 74 1.33 -3.69 2.79
C VAL A 74 2.49 -3.33 3.71
N PHE A 75 2.24 -3.25 5.02
CA PHE A 75 3.26 -2.95 6.02
C PHE A 75 4.45 -3.90 5.94
N LYS A 76 4.19 -5.22 5.88
CA LYS A 76 5.24 -6.25 5.87
C LYS A 76 5.98 -6.34 4.54
N GLN A 77 5.30 -6.20 3.40
CA GLN A 77 5.92 -6.41 2.08
C GLN A 77 6.45 -5.13 1.45
N LEU A 78 5.73 -4.01 1.60
CA LEU A 78 6.02 -2.77 0.87
C LEU A 78 6.55 -1.66 1.81
N GLY A 79 6.08 -1.65 3.06
CA GLY A 79 6.48 -0.69 4.08
C GLY A 79 5.31 0.09 4.66
N ASN A 80 5.62 0.93 5.64
CA ASN A 80 4.64 1.62 6.49
C ASN A 80 4.31 3.04 6.03
N HIS A 81 5.00 3.56 5.00
CA HIS A 81 4.74 4.89 4.45
C HIS A 81 4.34 4.82 2.99
N ARG A 82 3.32 5.58 2.61
CA ARG A 82 2.95 5.88 1.23
C ARG A 82 3.34 7.31 0.90
N CYS A 83 4.11 7.50 -0.16
CA CYS A 83 4.39 8.82 -0.72
C CYS A 83 3.18 9.31 -1.51
N LEU A 84 2.69 10.51 -1.18
CA LEU A 84 1.55 11.13 -1.85
C LEU A 84 1.93 11.74 -3.21
N ASP A 85 3.21 12.02 -3.45
CA ASP A 85 3.70 12.58 -4.71
C ASP A 85 3.82 11.51 -5.82
N CYS A 86 4.34 10.33 -5.49
CA CYS A 86 4.58 9.26 -6.48
C CYS A 86 3.74 7.98 -6.24
N GLY A 87 3.00 7.88 -5.14
CA GLY A 87 2.25 6.68 -4.77
C GLY A 87 3.12 5.50 -4.31
N GLY A 88 4.44 5.70 -4.19
CA GLY A 88 5.40 4.66 -3.80
C GLY A 88 5.32 4.35 -2.31
N PHE A 89 5.55 3.08 -1.96
CA PHE A 89 5.54 2.59 -0.59
C PHE A 89 6.97 2.31 -0.14
N PHE A 90 7.28 2.66 1.10
CA PHE A 90 8.62 2.47 1.66
C PHE A 90 8.59 2.35 3.18
N ARG A 91 9.72 1.89 3.74
CA ARG A 91 9.92 1.76 5.19
C ARG A 91 10.62 2.98 5.75
N ASP A 92 10.38 3.28 7.02
CA ASP A 92 10.90 4.40 7.82
C ASP A 92 12.45 4.56 7.93
N MET A 93 13.25 3.84 7.13
CA MET A 93 14.71 3.82 7.26
C MET A 93 15.43 5.06 6.73
N GLN A 94 14.74 6.08 6.19
CA GLN A 94 15.37 7.32 5.70
C GLN A 94 14.74 8.59 6.29
N ARG A 95 14.88 8.76 7.61
CA ARG A 95 14.74 10.10 8.21
C ARG A 95 15.90 10.95 7.73
N SER A 96 15.60 12.01 6.99
CA SER A 96 16.61 12.99 6.60
C SER A 96 16.51 14.18 7.54
N HIS A 97 17.63 14.56 8.17
CA HIS A 97 17.70 15.78 8.95
C HIS A 97 17.71 16.98 8.00
N CYS A 98 16.65 17.78 8.02
CA CYS A 98 16.64 19.09 7.39
C CYS A 98 16.87 20.16 8.47
N TYR A 99 17.90 20.98 8.29
CA TYR A 99 18.11 22.18 9.10
C TYR A 99 17.37 23.33 8.42
N ILE A 100 16.24 23.73 9.00
CA ILE A 100 15.52 24.93 8.56
C ILE A 100 15.58 25.90 9.74
N ASN A 101 16.18 27.08 9.53
CA ASN A 101 16.22 28.18 10.51
C ASN A 101 16.58 27.76 11.95
N PHE A 102 17.78 27.21 12.16
CA PHE A 102 18.34 26.89 13.49
C PHE A 102 17.58 25.82 14.32
N GLY A 103 16.60 25.11 13.74
CA GLY A 103 15.95 23.93 14.34
C GLY A 103 16.18 22.66 13.51
N LYS A 104 16.38 21.52 14.17
CA LYS A 104 16.37 20.20 13.51
C LYS A 104 14.92 19.76 13.34
N THR A 105 14.44 19.65 12.11
CA THR A 105 13.16 19.00 11.81
C THR A 105 13.45 17.66 11.14
N GLU A 106 12.95 16.57 11.73
CA GLU A 106 12.94 15.27 11.07
C GLU A 106 11.86 15.27 10.00
N VAL A 107 12.26 15.03 8.75
CA VAL A 107 11.31 14.89 7.64
C VAL A 107 11.53 13.52 7.02
N ILE A 108 10.42 12.81 6.79
CA ILE A 108 10.43 11.54 6.08
C ILE A 108 10.46 11.86 4.59
N ARG A 109 11.43 11.30 3.87
CA ARG A 109 11.55 11.45 2.42
C ARG A 109 11.33 10.13 1.73
N CYS A 110 10.52 10.16 0.67
CA CYS A 110 10.37 9.03 -0.23
C CYS A 110 11.72 8.74 -0.91
N PRO A 111 12.26 7.51 -0.81
CA PRO A 111 13.54 7.16 -1.43
C PRO A 111 13.46 7.13 -2.96
N THR A 112 12.26 7.07 -3.53
CA THR A 112 12.05 6.96 -4.98
C THR A 112 11.99 8.31 -5.67
N CYS A 113 11.26 9.28 -5.12
CA CYS A 113 11.05 10.58 -5.77
C CYS A 113 11.59 11.78 -4.95
N GLY A 114 12.03 11.57 -3.72
CA GLY A 114 12.49 12.64 -2.81
C GLY A 114 11.36 13.47 -2.20
N GLY A 115 10.10 13.17 -2.50
CA GLY A 115 8.91 13.82 -1.95
C GLY A 115 8.82 13.66 -0.44
N THR A 116 8.26 14.68 0.22
CA THR A 116 8.11 14.76 1.68
C THR A 116 6.66 14.56 2.14
N ALA A 117 5.70 14.59 1.21
CA ALA A 117 4.30 14.33 1.50
C ALA A 117 4.09 12.83 1.62
N THR A 118 3.87 12.35 2.84
CA THR A 118 3.76 10.91 3.15
C THR A 118 2.63 10.66 4.14
N GLU A 119 1.94 9.53 4.02
CA GLU A 119 0.99 9.04 5.01
C GLU A 119 1.43 7.67 5.56
N VAL A 120 1.14 7.43 6.84
CA VAL A 120 1.42 6.14 7.49
C VAL A 120 0.27 5.19 7.23
N ILE A 121 0.58 3.98 6.79
CA ILE A 121 -0.42 2.92 6.56
C ILE A 121 -0.34 1.94 7.71
N GLY A 122 -1.46 1.80 8.43
CA GLY A 122 -1.62 0.82 9.52
C GLY A 122 -1.52 1.37 10.95
N CYS A 123 -1.62 2.68 11.18
CA CYS A 123 -1.84 3.21 12.53
C CYS A 123 -3.25 3.81 12.62
N THR A 124 -4.17 3.09 13.27
CA THR A 124 -5.23 3.76 14.02
C THR A 124 -4.55 4.52 15.15
N GLU A 125 -4.62 5.85 15.13
CA GLU A 125 -4.31 6.64 16.31
C GLU A 125 -5.25 6.20 17.45
N GLU A 126 -4.71 5.58 18.50
CA GLU A 126 -5.30 5.78 19.83
C GLU A 126 -5.01 7.24 20.18
N ALA A 127 -6.04 8.07 20.02
CA ALA A 127 -6.03 9.45 20.48
C ALA A 127 -5.76 9.46 22.00
N VAL A 128 -4.68 10.13 22.42
CA VAL A 128 -4.45 10.51 23.82
C VAL A 128 -4.96 11.93 24.03
#